data_AF-A0A2K9LRN4-F1
#
_entry.id   AF-A0A2K9LRN4-F1
#
_cell.length_a   1.000
_cell.length_b   1.000
_cell.length_c   1.000
_cell.angle_alpha   90.00
_cell.angle_beta   90.00
_cell.angle_gamma   90.00
#
_symmetry.space_group_name_H-M   'P 1'
#
loop_
_entity.id
_entity.type
_entity.pdbx_description
1 polymer ?
#
loop_
_entity_poly.entity_id
_entity_poly.type
_entity_poly.pdbx_seq_one_letter_code
_entity_poly.pdbx_strand_id
1 'polypeptide(L)'
;MANIDEQKAEAIFDRGNVTIKKGVDEQTAAKFQKALEQIGAIAVIDPPLPGSEAPLSFDEPVTVEETTPPPAAPALHQAAAALEQTNPKGYPFTIEGRPDYAFLTVKVPANETLKVEASSMATMDTHMKMKTKLRGGFGRFLSGESIFINEFTAEGGPGEIGIAPGSPGDMTHLYLDNNIVYLQNSAFVASTMGVEIESKWQGLTKGFFSGESLFLIRASGSGDLWFNTYGALIEIDVEEDYVVDTGNIVAFTDGLDYTITKVGGYKSLFFSGEGFVCRFKGQGKVWIQTRGVAAFAWWAHWFRPVEKSNG
;
A
#
# COMPACT_ATOMS: atom_id res chain seq x y z
N MET A 1 16.97 16.77 17.00
CA MET A 1 17.50 17.28 15.72
C MET A 1 18.43 16.22 15.18
N ALA A 2 18.06 15.54 14.10
CA ALA A 2 18.90 14.52 13.49
C ALA A 2 19.91 15.22 12.57
N ASN A 3 21.20 15.00 12.79
CA ASN A 3 22.26 15.43 11.87
C ASN A 3 22.12 14.62 10.59
N ILE A 4 21.56 15.26 9.56
CA ILE A 4 21.64 14.76 8.19
C ILE A 4 23.05 15.08 7.71
N ASP A 5 23.77 14.03 7.31
CA ASP A 5 25.08 14.12 6.69
C ASP A 5 25.00 14.91 5.38
N GLU A 6 25.94 15.83 5.17
CA GLU A 6 26.00 16.79 4.07
C GLU A 6 26.01 16.05 2.71
N GLN A 7 26.67 14.90 2.64
CA GLN A 7 26.69 14.04 1.44
C GLN A 7 25.33 13.43 1.10
N LYS A 8 24.49 13.16 2.12
CA LYS A 8 23.11 12.68 1.91
C LYS A 8 22.16 13.81 1.50
N ALA A 9 22.42 15.03 1.95
CA ALA A 9 21.66 16.19 1.50
C ALA A 9 21.94 16.46 0.02
N GLU A 10 23.21 16.46 -0.41
CA GLU A 10 23.59 16.66 -1.82
C GLU A 10 22.94 15.62 -2.75
N ALA A 11 22.94 14.34 -2.39
CA ALA A 11 22.36 13.27 -3.21
C ALA A 11 20.83 13.36 -3.41
N ILE A 12 20.11 14.06 -2.51
CA ILE A 12 18.66 14.28 -2.63
C ILE A 12 18.36 15.40 -3.65
N PHE A 13 19.23 16.40 -3.74
CA PHE A 13 19.05 17.56 -4.62
C PHE A 13 19.69 17.39 -6.01
N ASP A 14 20.58 16.41 -6.19
CA ASP A 14 21.20 16.08 -7.48
C ASP A 14 20.21 15.44 -8.49
N ARG A 15 19.00 15.07 -8.04
CA ARG A 15 17.94 14.45 -8.87
C ARG A 15 16.95 15.44 -9.49
N GLY A 16 17.23 16.74 -9.38
CA GLY A 16 16.34 17.82 -9.86
C GLY A 16 15.34 18.30 -8.81
N ASN A 17 14.38 19.14 -9.22
CA ASN A 17 13.45 19.80 -8.30
C ASN A 17 12.54 18.79 -7.58
N VAL A 18 12.52 18.82 -6.26
CA VAL A 18 11.69 17.94 -5.42
C VAL A 18 10.52 18.75 -4.82
N THR A 19 9.29 18.37 -5.14
CA THR A 19 8.10 18.97 -4.49
C THR A 19 7.90 18.39 -3.10
N ILE A 20 8.08 19.22 -2.07
CA ILE A 20 7.97 18.81 -0.66
C ILE A 20 6.51 18.64 -0.24
N LYS A 21 5.61 19.52 -0.68
CA LYS A 21 4.18 19.45 -0.36
C LYS A 21 3.34 20.30 -1.33
N LYS A 22 2.18 19.78 -1.75
CA LYS A 22 1.18 20.50 -2.56
C LYS A 22 -0.02 20.90 -1.70
N GLY A 23 -0.75 21.94 -2.12
CA GLY A 23 -2.03 22.35 -1.51
C GLY A 23 -1.90 22.90 -0.09
N VAL A 24 -0.78 23.57 0.21
CA VAL A 24 -0.57 24.26 1.49
C VAL A 24 -0.85 25.75 1.33
N ASP A 25 -1.37 26.37 2.39
CA ASP A 25 -1.51 27.82 2.45
C ASP A 25 -0.13 28.52 2.46
N GLU A 26 -0.13 29.81 2.12
CA GLU A 26 1.08 30.63 1.99
C GLU A 26 1.90 30.71 3.28
N GLN A 27 1.23 30.74 4.44
CA GLN A 27 1.89 30.82 5.74
C GLN A 27 2.60 29.51 6.10
N THR A 28 1.99 28.39 5.72
CA THR A 28 2.56 27.05 5.87
C THR A 28 3.70 26.83 4.88
N ALA A 29 3.56 27.27 3.63
CA ALA A 29 4.62 27.22 2.61
C ALA A 29 5.87 28.00 3.03
N ALA A 30 5.71 29.21 3.57
CA ALA A 30 6.82 30.03 4.08
C ALA A 30 7.57 29.37 5.25
N LYS A 31 6.87 28.61 6.11
CA LYS A 31 7.51 27.84 7.20
C LYS A 31 8.38 26.72 6.65
N PHE A 32 7.91 26.00 5.63
CA PHE A 32 8.70 24.96 4.97
C PHE A 32 9.91 25.55 4.25
N GLN A 33 9.75 26.66 3.53
CA GLN A 33 10.86 27.34 2.85
C GLN A 33 11.97 27.73 3.84
N LYS A 34 11.61 28.41 4.93
CA LYS A 34 12.58 28.83 5.95
C LYS A 34 13.32 27.66 6.62
N ALA A 35 12.62 26.54 6.85
CA ALA A 35 13.23 25.34 7.43
C ALA A 35 14.23 24.67 6.47
N LEU A 36 13.96 24.74 5.16
CA LEU A 36 14.83 24.19 4.11
C LEU A 36 16.05 25.07 3.86
N GLU A 37 15.90 26.39 3.88
CA GLU A 37 17.02 27.33 3.77
C GLU A 37 18.01 27.21 4.95
N GLN A 38 17.50 26.93 6.16
CA GLN A 38 18.33 26.71 7.34
C GLN A 38 19.26 25.48 7.25
N ILE A 39 18.95 24.54 6.36
CA ILE A 39 19.77 23.36 6.08
C ILE A 39 20.53 23.48 4.75
N GLY A 40 20.62 24.70 4.19
CA GLY A 40 21.40 25.00 2.99
C GLY A 40 20.70 24.66 1.67
N ALA A 41 19.41 24.29 1.68
CA ALA A 41 18.67 24.00 0.46
C ALA A 41 18.08 25.27 -0.17
N ILE A 42 18.09 25.33 -1.50
CA ILE A 42 17.37 26.37 -2.26
C ILE A 42 15.90 25.93 -2.36
N ALA A 43 15.00 26.69 -1.73
CA ALA A 43 13.57 26.40 -1.71
C ALA A 43 12.77 27.49 -2.44
N VAL A 44 11.96 27.09 -3.41
CA VAL A 44 11.07 27.96 -4.19
C VAL A 44 9.62 27.59 -3.87
N ILE A 45 8.79 28.60 -3.58
CA ILE A 45 7.34 28.42 -3.45
C ILE A 45 6.74 28.69 -4.84
N ASP A 46 6.19 27.66 -5.46
CA ASP A 46 5.44 27.82 -6.70
C ASP A 46 4.05 28.39 -6.39
N PRO A 47 3.72 29.61 -6.87
CA PRO A 47 2.38 30.16 -6.71
C PRO A 47 1.38 29.32 -7.52
N PRO A 48 0.10 29.28 -7.10
CA PRO A 48 -0.94 28.60 -7.88
C PRO A 48 -0.99 29.17 -9.30
N LEU A 49 -1.20 28.28 -10.28
CA LEU A 49 -1.36 28.70 -11.68
C LEU A 49 -2.52 29.69 -11.79
N PRO A 50 -2.32 30.87 -12.43
CA PRO A 50 -3.40 31.83 -12.61
C PRO A 50 -4.53 31.17 -13.42
N GLY A 51 -5.71 31.02 -12.81
CA GLY A 51 -6.88 30.36 -13.40
C GLY A 51 -7.21 28.97 -12.83
N SER A 52 -6.47 28.44 -11.84
CA SER A 52 -6.85 27.18 -11.17
C SER A 52 -8.01 27.30 -10.18
N GLU A 53 -8.58 28.51 -10.03
CA GLU A 53 -9.82 28.79 -9.32
C GLU A 53 -10.92 29.23 -10.29
N ALA A 54 -11.05 28.60 -11.45
CA ALA A 54 -12.33 28.65 -12.13
C ALA A 54 -13.32 27.84 -11.29
N PRO A 55 -14.35 28.44 -10.66
CA PRO A 55 -15.40 27.65 -10.06
C PRO A 55 -16.01 26.81 -11.18
N LEU A 56 -16.15 25.50 -10.95
CA LEU A 56 -17.02 24.68 -11.78
C LEU A 56 -18.42 25.28 -11.65
N SER A 57 -18.88 26.00 -12.68
CA SER A 57 -20.26 26.45 -12.76
C SER A 57 -21.13 25.22 -12.97
N PHE A 58 -21.75 24.74 -11.90
CA PHE A 58 -22.89 23.87 -12.03
C PHE A 58 -24.07 24.77 -12.41
N ASP A 59 -24.70 24.50 -13.55
CA ASP A 59 -25.98 25.12 -13.88
C ASP A 59 -26.94 24.93 -12.69
N GLU A 60 -27.75 25.96 -12.40
CA GLU A 60 -28.74 25.88 -11.33
C GLU A 60 -29.60 24.62 -11.49
N PRO A 61 -29.92 23.92 -10.39
CA PRO A 61 -30.72 22.72 -10.46
C PRO A 61 -32.08 23.06 -11.06
N VAL A 62 -32.41 22.41 -12.18
CA VAL A 62 -33.76 22.44 -12.73
C VAL A 62 -34.69 21.91 -11.65
N THR A 63 -35.69 22.72 -11.28
CA THR A 63 -36.74 22.35 -10.34
C THR A 63 -37.49 21.15 -10.90
N VAL A 64 -37.21 19.95 -10.38
CA VAL A 64 -38.00 18.76 -10.68
C VAL A 64 -39.28 18.87 -9.86
N GLU A 65 -40.43 18.96 -10.52
CA GLU A 65 -41.74 18.90 -9.87
C GLU A 65 -41.84 17.61 -9.04
N GLU A 66 -42.29 17.79 -7.80
CA GLU A 66 -42.47 16.74 -6.81
C GLU A 66 -43.59 15.79 -7.26
N THR A 67 -43.21 14.74 -7.98
CA THR A 67 -44.09 13.59 -8.22
C THR A 67 -44.01 12.65 -7.03
N THR A 68 -45.17 12.15 -6.63
CA THR A 68 -45.41 11.30 -5.46
C THR A 68 -44.35 10.20 -5.32
N PRO A 69 -43.88 9.89 -4.10
CA PRO A 69 -42.83 8.90 -3.92
C PRO A 69 -43.32 7.54 -4.45
N PRO A 70 -42.53 6.86 -5.29
CA PRO A 70 -42.85 5.49 -5.69
C PRO A 70 -42.91 4.60 -4.43
N PRO A 71 -43.74 3.55 -4.43
CA PRO A 71 -43.77 2.61 -3.32
C PRO A 71 -42.36 2.08 -3.05
N ALA A 72 -42.01 1.99 -1.77
CA ALA A 72 -40.69 1.61 -1.28
C ALA A 72 -40.09 0.50 -2.16
N ALA A 73 -39.04 0.85 -2.90
CA ALA A 73 -38.26 -0.12 -3.64
C ALA A 73 -37.82 -1.21 -2.64
N PRO A 74 -37.98 -2.50 -2.97
CA PRO A 74 -37.46 -3.55 -2.11
C PRO A 74 -35.97 -3.28 -1.90
N ALA A 75 -35.53 -3.33 -0.63
CA ALA A 75 -34.13 -3.21 -0.27
C ALA A 75 -33.30 -4.05 -1.24
N LEU A 76 -32.31 -3.42 -1.90
CA LEU A 76 -31.31 -4.13 -2.70
C LEU A 76 -30.45 -4.95 -1.74
N HIS A 77 -31.02 -6.07 -1.33
CA HIS A 77 -30.41 -7.11 -0.55
C HIS A 77 -30.54 -8.38 -1.40
N GLN A 78 -29.64 -8.52 -2.38
CA GLN A 78 -29.20 -9.81 -2.92
C GLN A 78 -28.21 -9.60 -4.09
N ALA A 79 -26.93 -9.64 -3.78
CA ALA A 79 -26.20 -10.88 -3.98
C ALA A 79 -25.36 -11.08 -2.72
N ALA A 80 -25.81 -11.96 -1.83
CA ALA A 80 -24.92 -12.42 -0.77
C ALA A 80 -23.82 -13.24 -1.46
N ALA A 81 -22.72 -12.59 -1.82
CA ALA A 81 -21.46 -13.31 -1.92
C ALA A 81 -21.33 -14.06 -0.59
N ALA A 82 -21.32 -15.40 -0.65
CA ALA A 82 -21.23 -16.21 0.54
C ALA A 82 -20.00 -15.75 1.33
N LEU A 83 -20.17 -15.44 2.62
CA LEU A 83 -19.06 -15.08 3.50
C LEU A 83 -17.99 -16.16 3.34
N GLU A 84 -16.80 -15.77 2.89
CA GLU A 84 -15.70 -16.68 2.65
C GLU A 84 -15.05 -16.96 4.00
N GLN A 85 -15.72 -17.79 4.81
CA GLN A 85 -15.25 -18.15 6.15
C GLN A 85 -14.27 -19.33 6.01
N THR A 86 -13.04 -19.04 5.59
CA THR A 86 -12.00 -20.06 5.40
C THR A 86 -11.49 -20.63 6.73
N ASN A 87 -11.67 -19.91 7.84
CA ASN A 87 -11.27 -20.35 9.19
C ASN A 87 -12.31 -19.96 10.27
N PRO A 88 -12.83 -20.91 11.08
CA PRO A 88 -13.82 -20.61 12.13
C PRO A 88 -13.30 -19.71 13.27
N LYS A 89 -11.98 -19.49 13.38
CA LYS A 89 -11.38 -18.62 14.40
C LYS A 89 -11.27 -17.15 14.00
N GLY A 90 -11.44 -16.83 12.71
CA GLY A 90 -11.23 -15.49 12.16
C GLY A 90 -12.49 -14.62 12.16
N TYR A 91 -12.34 -13.34 11.80
CA TYR A 91 -13.47 -12.45 11.56
C TYR A 91 -14.22 -12.88 10.30
N PRO A 92 -15.57 -12.76 10.24
CA PRO A 92 -16.30 -12.99 9.00
C PRO A 92 -15.92 -11.95 7.95
N PHE A 93 -15.64 -12.38 6.71
CA PHE A 93 -15.32 -11.49 5.61
C PHE A 93 -15.80 -12.01 4.24
N THR A 94 -15.80 -11.14 3.24
CA THR A 94 -15.92 -11.48 1.81
C THR A 94 -14.85 -10.77 1.01
N ILE A 95 -14.39 -11.41 -0.06
CA ILE A 95 -13.57 -10.76 -1.08
C ILE A 95 -14.33 -10.83 -2.40
N GLU A 96 -14.69 -9.67 -2.95
CA GLU A 96 -15.42 -9.53 -4.21
C GLU A 96 -14.50 -8.95 -5.29
N GLY A 97 -14.84 -9.11 -6.57
CA GLY A 97 -14.07 -8.50 -7.67
C GLY A 97 -12.71 -9.13 -7.98
N ARG A 98 -12.38 -10.28 -7.36
CA ARG A 98 -11.19 -11.07 -7.71
C ARG A 98 -11.25 -11.59 -9.15
N PRO A 99 -10.12 -11.71 -9.87
CA PRO A 99 -8.77 -11.28 -9.47
C PRO A 99 -8.43 -9.84 -9.92
N ASP A 100 -9.37 -9.11 -10.50
CA ASP A 100 -9.07 -7.88 -11.24
C ASP A 100 -9.02 -6.64 -10.33
N TYR A 101 -9.99 -6.52 -9.42
CA TYR A 101 -10.18 -5.36 -8.54
C TYR A 101 -10.77 -5.81 -7.21
N ALA A 102 -9.98 -6.56 -6.43
CA ALA A 102 -10.45 -7.14 -5.18
C ALA A 102 -10.91 -6.09 -4.17
N PHE A 103 -12.11 -6.29 -3.62
CA PHE A 103 -12.71 -5.50 -2.55
C PHE A 103 -12.98 -6.39 -1.35
N LEU A 104 -12.49 -6.00 -0.18
CA LEU A 104 -12.64 -6.76 1.06
C LEU A 104 -13.68 -6.13 1.97
N THR A 105 -14.68 -6.90 2.37
CA THR A 105 -15.64 -6.51 3.41
C THR A 105 -15.39 -7.36 4.65
N VAL A 106 -15.15 -6.71 5.80
CA VAL A 106 -14.91 -7.40 7.09
C VAL A 106 -15.99 -7.02 8.09
N LYS A 107 -16.54 -8.01 8.79
CA LYS A 107 -17.39 -7.83 9.96
C LYS A 107 -16.54 -7.85 11.22
N VAL A 108 -16.26 -6.67 11.77
CA VAL A 108 -15.48 -6.50 13.01
C VAL A 108 -16.38 -6.73 14.22
N PRO A 109 -16.03 -7.65 15.15
CA PRO A 109 -16.81 -7.88 16.35
C PRO A 109 -16.88 -6.65 17.28
N ALA A 110 -17.89 -6.64 18.16
CA ALA A 110 -18.13 -5.52 19.05
C ALA A 110 -16.92 -5.24 19.96
N ASN A 111 -16.47 -4.00 19.97
CA ASN A 111 -15.32 -3.47 20.72
C ASN A 111 -13.96 -4.06 20.30
N GLU A 112 -13.90 -4.77 19.17
CA GLU A 112 -12.64 -5.22 18.61
C GLU A 112 -12.09 -4.21 17.59
N THR A 113 -10.79 -4.34 17.32
CA THR A 113 -10.05 -3.45 16.43
C THR A 113 -9.49 -4.23 15.25
N LEU A 114 -9.54 -3.62 14.07
CA LEU A 114 -8.91 -4.10 12.83
C LEU A 114 -7.81 -3.13 12.42
N LYS A 115 -6.63 -3.66 12.07
CA LYS A 115 -5.56 -2.89 11.42
C LYS A 115 -5.82 -2.88 9.93
N VAL A 116 -5.74 -1.72 9.30
CA VAL A 116 -6.01 -1.53 7.86
C VAL A 116 -4.95 -0.61 7.26
N GLU A 117 -4.51 -0.90 6.04
CA GLU A 117 -3.63 -0.05 5.24
C GLU A 117 -4.23 1.36 5.12
N ALA A 118 -3.43 2.39 5.33
CA ALA A 118 -3.92 3.75 5.18
C ALA A 118 -4.42 4.01 3.75
N SER A 119 -5.45 4.86 3.64
CA SER A 119 -6.08 5.24 2.38
C SER A 119 -6.78 4.11 1.60
N SER A 120 -6.90 2.90 2.17
CA SER A 120 -7.62 1.79 1.55
C SER A 120 -9.06 1.62 2.04
N MET A 121 -9.47 2.29 3.12
CA MET A 121 -10.86 2.23 3.60
C MET A 121 -11.79 2.91 2.58
N ALA A 122 -12.78 2.16 2.12
CA ALA A 122 -13.76 2.58 1.12
C ALA A 122 -15.15 2.82 1.73
N THR A 123 -15.58 1.94 2.65
CA THR A 123 -16.86 2.06 3.36
C THR A 123 -16.68 1.63 4.82
N MET A 124 -17.50 2.17 5.73
CA MET A 124 -17.59 1.65 7.10
C MET A 124 -18.92 2.05 7.74
N ASP A 125 -19.37 1.28 8.72
CA ASP A 125 -20.47 1.70 9.58
C ASP A 125 -20.11 2.96 10.39
N THR A 126 -21.12 3.78 10.74
CA THR A 126 -20.91 5.09 11.37
C THR A 126 -20.36 5.02 12.79
N HIS A 127 -20.49 3.88 13.47
CA HIS A 127 -19.93 3.63 14.80
C HIS A 127 -18.50 3.07 14.77
N MET A 128 -17.91 2.86 13.58
CA MET A 128 -16.48 2.52 13.45
C MET A 128 -15.62 3.76 13.74
N LYS A 129 -14.66 3.64 14.67
CA LYS A 129 -13.71 4.73 15.00
C LYS A 129 -12.31 4.43 14.49
N MET A 130 -11.75 5.40 13.77
CA MET A 130 -10.40 5.32 13.24
C MET A 130 -9.38 6.00 14.17
N LYS A 131 -8.25 5.35 14.38
CA LYS A 131 -7.04 5.93 14.96
C LYS A 131 -5.83 5.64 14.06
N THR A 132 -5.22 6.68 13.53
CA THR A 132 -4.01 6.53 12.71
C THR A 132 -2.78 6.25 13.59
N LYS A 133 -2.00 5.22 13.24
CA LYS A 133 -0.70 4.94 13.85
C LYS A 133 0.40 5.01 12.79
N LEU A 134 1.29 6.00 12.94
CA LEU A 134 2.51 6.09 12.14
C LEU A 134 3.52 5.06 12.65
N ARG A 135 3.80 4.02 11.86
CA ARG A 135 4.85 3.02 12.14
C ARG A 135 6.04 3.23 11.20
N GLY A 136 6.94 4.14 11.58
CA GLY A 136 8.13 4.49 10.81
C GLY A 136 8.54 5.94 11.05
N GLY A 137 9.84 6.23 11.16
CA GLY A 137 10.31 7.60 11.34
C GLY A 137 10.04 8.47 10.10
N PHE A 138 9.94 9.79 10.30
CA PHE A 138 9.60 10.78 9.26
C PHE A 138 10.46 10.68 7.98
N GLY A 139 11.72 10.23 8.09
CA GLY A 139 12.61 10.04 6.93
C GLY A 139 12.28 8.83 6.05
N ARG A 140 11.64 7.78 6.60
CA ARG A 140 11.21 6.57 5.85
C ARG A 140 9.92 6.80 5.06
N PHE A 141 9.11 7.78 5.48
CA PHE A 141 7.95 8.24 4.72
C PHE A 141 8.36 8.78 3.34
N LEU A 142 9.45 9.55 3.30
CA LEU A 142 9.94 10.16 2.05
C LEU A 142 10.56 9.13 1.09
N SER A 143 11.03 7.99 1.59
CA SER A 143 11.61 6.92 0.76
C SER A 143 10.61 5.85 0.33
N GLY A 144 9.33 5.92 0.76
CA GLY A 144 8.31 4.91 0.43
C GLY A 144 8.44 3.60 1.23
N GLU A 145 9.40 3.51 2.15
CA GLU A 145 9.69 2.34 2.98
C GLU A 145 8.95 2.36 4.33
N SER A 146 7.79 3.00 4.40
CA SER A 146 6.98 3.10 5.63
C SER A 146 5.62 2.47 5.39
N ILE A 147 5.13 1.69 6.36
CA ILE A 147 3.73 1.23 6.36
C ILE A 147 2.91 2.20 7.21
N PHE A 148 1.83 2.68 6.62
CA PHE A 148 0.82 3.47 7.31
C PHE A 148 -0.34 2.53 7.65
N ILE A 149 -0.57 2.33 8.95
CA ILE A 149 -1.65 1.48 9.45
C ILE A 149 -2.63 2.37 10.22
N ASN A 150 -3.90 2.29 9.82
CA ASN A 150 -5.02 2.80 10.60
C ASN A 150 -5.62 1.66 11.43
N GLU A 151 -5.98 1.96 12.67
CA GLU A 151 -6.74 1.06 13.53
C GLU A 151 -8.20 1.49 13.53
N PHE A 152 -9.11 0.57 13.19
CA PHE A 152 -10.54 0.78 13.16
C PHE A 152 -11.21 -0.07 14.24
N THR A 153 -11.90 0.58 15.18
CA THR A 153 -12.58 -0.08 16.30
C THR A 153 -14.10 -0.01 16.14
N ALA A 154 -14.79 -1.13 16.31
CA ALA A 154 -16.25 -1.18 16.29
C ALA A 154 -16.83 -0.83 17.67
N GLU A 155 -17.27 0.41 17.89
CA GLU A 155 -17.76 0.84 19.21
C GLU A 155 -19.25 0.56 19.40
N GLY A 156 -19.64 -0.07 20.51
CA GLY A 156 -21.06 -0.24 20.88
C GLY A 156 -21.81 -1.35 20.13
N GLY A 157 -21.14 -2.09 19.25
CA GLY A 157 -21.71 -3.25 18.55
C GLY A 157 -20.77 -3.75 17.44
N PRO A 158 -21.07 -4.90 16.80
CA PRO A 158 -20.35 -5.32 15.60
C PRO A 158 -20.47 -4.26 14.50
N GLY A 159 -19.44 -4.08 13.70
CA GLY A 159 -19.42 -3.12 12.60
C GLY A 159 -18.88 -3.72 11.31
N GLU A 160 -19.26 -3.14 10.18
CA GLU A 160 -18.72 -3.47 8.86
C GLU A 160 -17.70 -2.43 8.41
N ILE A 161 -16.66 -2.89 7.73
CA ILE A 161 -15.70 -2.06 6.99
C ILE A 161 -15.39 -2.68 5.64
N GLY A 162 -15.48 -1.87 4.58
CA GLY A 162 -15.08 -2.19 3.22
C GLY A 162 -13.73 -1.56 2.87
N ILE A 163 -12.85 -2.33 2.26
CA ILE A 163 -11.44 -2.02 2.03
C ILE A 163 -11.13 -2.27 0.54
N ALA A 164 -10.68 -1.23 -0.14
CA ALA A 164 -10.24 -1.24 -1.54
C ALA A 164 -8.76 -0.82 -1.60
N PRO A 165 -7.82 -1.75 -1.80
CA PRO A 165 -6.41 -1.42 -1.91
C PRO A 165 -6.12 -0.50 -3.10
N GLY A 166 -5.05 0.30 -3.01
CA GLY A 166 -4.71 1.28 -4.05
C GLY A 166 -4.25 0.67 -5.37
N SER A 167 -3.64 -0.52 -5.36
CA SER A 167 -3.19 -1.19 -6.58
C SER A 167 -4.26 -2.13 -7.14
N PRO A 168 -4.59 -2.02 -8.45
CA PRO A 168 -5.49 -2.95 -9.12
C PRO A 168 -4.97 -4.38 -9.09
N GLY A 169 -5.73 -5.32 -8.55
CA GLY A 169 -5.37 -6.71 -8.59
C GLY A 169 -6.17 -7.57 -7.64
N ASP A 170 -5.59 -8.72 -7.34
CA ASP A 170 -6.19 -9.75 -6.52
C ASP A 170 -5.92 -9.51 -5.03
N MET A 171 -6.61 -10.24 -4.16
CA MET A 171 -6.39 -10.24 -2.72
C MET A 171 -6.61 -11.63 -2.16
N THR A 172 -5.81 -12.03 -1.18
CA THR A 172 -5.99 -13.28 -0.47
C THR A 172 -5.98 -13.09 1.04
N HIS A 173 -6.38 -14.15 1.74
CA HIS A 173 -6.47 -14.23 3.19
C HIS A 173 -5.64 -15.40 3.70
N LEU A 174 -4.93 -15.16 4.80
CA LEU A 174 -4.32 -16.20 5.62
C LEU A 174 -4.70 -16.00 7.08
N TYR A 175 -5.11 -17.08 7.75
CA TYR A 175 -5.16 -17.11 9.20
C TYR A 175 -3.81 -17.57 9.74
N LEU A 176 -3.13 -16.70 10.49
CA LEU A 176 -1.90 -17.07 11.19
C LEU A 176 -2.26 -17.79 12.50
N ASP A 177 -1.57 -18.89 12.80
CA ASP A 177 -1.67 -19.62 14.07
C ASP A 177 -0.26 -19.79 14.65
N ASN A 178 0.32 -18.68 15.11
CA ASN A 178 1.71 -18.55 15.56
C ASN A 178 2.78 -18.81 14.49
N ASN A 179 2.39 -18.73 13.21
CA ASN A 179 3.29 -18.81 12.07
C ASN A 179 3.78 -17.42 11.65
N ILE A 180 4.80 -17.40 10.78
CA ILE A 180 5.37 -16.17 10.25
C ILE A 180 5.18 -16.13 8.74
N VAL A 181 4.76 -14.98 8.24
CA VAL A 181 4.73 -14.66 6.81
C VAL A 181 5.51 -13.37 6.60
N TYR A 182 6.41 -13.39 5.61
CA TYR A 182 7.07 -12.20 5.14
C TYR A 182 6.27 -11.64 3.97
N LEU A 183 6.03 -10.33 3.96
CA LEU A 183 5.26 -9.65 2.92
C LEU A 183 6.05 -8.47 2.38
N GLN A 184 5.92 -8.17 1.10
CA GLN A 184 6.25 -6.84 0.62
C GLN A 184 5.34 -5.83 1.33
N ASN A 185 5.91 -4.72 1.79
CA ASN A 185 5.17 -3.74 2.59
C ASN A 185 3.91 -3.20 1.88
N SER A 186 3.99 -3.03 0.56
CA SER A 186 2.90 -2.53 -0.27
C SER A 186 1.79 -3.55 -0.53
N ALA A 187 1.97 -4.81 -0.12
CA ALA A 187 0.96 -5.85 -0.25
C ALA A 187 0.04 -5.91 0.98
N PHE A 188 0.43 -5.33 2.12
CA PHE A 188 -0.39 -5.40 3.33
C PHE A 188 -1.71 -4.64 3.15
N VAL A 189 -2.84 -5.31 3.41
CA VAL A 189 -4.17 -4.69 3.36
C VAL A 189 -4.77 -4.55 4.74
N ALA A 190 -4.89 -5.65 5.48
CA ALA A 190 -5.51 -5.64 6.80
C ALA A 190 -5.00 -6.78 7.68
N SER A 191 -5.15 -6.63 9.00
CA SER A 191 -4.97 -7.74 9.94
C SER A 191 -5.69 -7.50 11.26
N THR A 192 -5.99 -8.59 11.96
CA THR A 192 -6.50 -8.52 13.35
C THR A 192 -5.41 -8.06 14.33
N MET A 193 -5.82 -7.70 15.55
CA MET A 193 -4.85 -7.20 16.54
C MET A 193 -3.79 -8.22 16.95
N GLY A 194 -4.08 -9.53 16.88
CA GLY A 194 -3.16 -10.61 17.24
C GLY A 194 -2.03 -10.86 16.23
N VAL A 195 -2.08 -10.24 15.05
CA VAL A 195 -0.98 -10.27 14.06
C VAL A 195 -0.05 -9.08 14.26
N GLU A 196 1.18 -9.32 14.68
CA GLU A 196 2.21 -8.31 14.81
C GLU A 196 2.89 -8.02 13.46
N ILE A 197 2.94 -6.75 13.08
CA ILE A 197 3.59 -6.27 11.85
C ILE A 197 4.87 -5.52 12.21
N GLU A 198 6.01 -6.09 11.81
CA GLU A 198 7.34 -5.55 12.07
C GLU A 198 8.04 -5.17 10.76
N SER A 199 8.54 -3.95 10.69
CA SER A 199 9.36 -3.48 9.55
C SER A 199 10.86 -3.62 9.76
N LYS A 200 11.27 -4.08 10.95
CA LYS A 200 12.66 -4.35 11.32
C LYS A 200 12.71 -5.59 12.21
N TRP A 201 13.31 -6.65 11.69
CA TRP A 201 13.60 -7.87 12.46
C TRP A 201 15.02 -8.34 12.15
N GLN A 202 15.57 -9.21 12.99
CA GLN A 202 16.96 -9.69 12.88
C GLN A 202 17.29 -10.36 11.52
N GLY A 203 16.29 -10.91 10.83
CA GLY A 203 16.46 -11.52 9.51
C GLY A 203 16.53 -10.55 8.32
N LEU A 204 16.07 -9.30 8.50
CA LEU A 204 16.03 -8.30 7.42
C LEU A 204 17.43 -7.85 6.98
N THR A 205 18.43 -7.93 7.87
CA THR A 205 19.82 -7.54 7.59
C THR A 205 20.49 -8.39 6.52
N LYS A 206 19.97 -9.59 6.22
CA LYS A 206 20.47 -10.45 5.13
C LYS A 206 20.07 -9.98 3.73
N GLY A 207 19.04 -9.14 3.60
CA GLY A 207 18.53 -8.64 2.31
C GLY A 207 18.71 -7.15 2.06
N PHE A 208 18.88 -6.33 3.11
CA PHE A 208 18.70 -4.87 3.00
C PHE A 208 19.92 -4.07 2.47
N PHE A 209 21.04 -4.72 2.12
CA PHE A 209 22.27 -4.01 1.72
C PHE A 209 22.53 -3.97 0.21
N SER A 210 21.48 -4.11 -0.61
CA SER A 210 21.60 -4.19 -2.08
C SER A 210 21.32 -2.87 -2.82
N GLY A 211 20.62 -1.91 -2.20
CA GLY A 211 20.16 -0.70 -2.89
C GLY A 211 18.87 -0.90 -3.72
N GLU A 212 18.10 -1.95 -3.41
CA GLU A 212 16.84 -2.34 -4.06
C GLU A 212 15.58 -1.67 -3.46
N SER A 213 14.47 -1.78 -4.21
CA SER A 213 13.11 -1.41 -3.81
C SER A 213 12.34 -2.49 -3.02
N LEU A 214 12.92 -3.67 -2.75
CA LEU A 214 12.24 -4.76 -2.02
C LEU A 214 12.23 -4.51 -0.51
N PHE A 215 11.19 -3.81 -0.04
CA PHE A 215 10.95 -3.59 1.38
C PHE A 215 10.00 -4.64 1.95
N LEU A 216 10.56 -5.59 2.70
CA LEU A 216 9.78 -6.63 3.37
C LEU A 216 9.37 -6.21 4.77
N ILE A 217 8.21 -6.69 5.20
CA ILE A 217 7.73 -6.71 6.57
C ILE A 217 7.50 -8.14 7.05
N ARG A 218 7.57 -8.33 8.36
CA ARG A 218 7.29 -9.59 9.03
C ARG A 218 5.92 -9.50 9.69
N ALA A 219 5.01 -10.38 9.29
CA ALA A 219 3.74 -10.63 9.98
C ALA A 219 3.85 -11.90 10.80
N SER A 220 3.52 -11.85 12.09
CA SER A 220 3.60 -13.01 12.99
C SER A 220 2.54 -12.99 14.08
N GLY A 221 2.31 -14.11 14.74
CA GLY A 221 1.32 -14.22 15.81
C GLY A 221 0.08 -14.99 15.35
N SER A 222 -1.07 -14.67 15.91
CA SER A 222 -2.32 -15.41 15.66
C SER A 222 -3.45 -14.49 15.26
N GLY A 223 -4.13 -14.79 14.14
CA GLY A 223 -5.27 -14.04 13.63
C GLY A 223 -5.25 -13.84 12.12
N ASP A 224 -6.26 -13.14 11.60
CA ASP A 224 -6.39 -12.91 10.16
C ASP A 224 -5.38 -11.90 9.62
N LEU A 225 -4.88 -12.20 8.43
CA LEU A 225 -4.02 -11.36 7.61
C LEU A 225 -4.57 -11.36 6.17
N TRP A 226 -4.83 -10.17 5.64
CA TRP A 226 -5.19 -9.96 4.24
C TRP A 226 -4.09 -9.17 3.53
N PHE A 227 -3.79 -9.58 2.31
CA PHE A 227 -2.81 -8.91 1.45
C PHE A 227 -3.21 -9.00 -0.01
N ASN A 228 -2.82 -7.99 -0.78
CA ASN A 228 -3.18 -7.84 -2.18
C ASN A 228 -1.98 -7.97 -3.12
N THR A 229 -2.28 -7.97 -4.41
CA THR A 229 -1.32 -7.98 -5.50
C THR A 229 -1.58 -6.84 -6.48
N TYR A 230 -0.58 -6.49 -7.27
CA TYR A 230 -0.78 -5.73 -8.50
C TYR A 230 -0.91 -6.71 -9.68
N GLY A 231 -2.11 -6.78 -10.27
CA GLY A 231 -2.51 -7.87 -11.15
C GLY A 231 -2.93 -9.12 -10.40
N ALA A 232 -2.86 -10.28 -11.05
CA ALA A 232 -3.31 -11.55 -10.48
C ALA A 232 -2.31 -12.12 -9.46
N LEU A 233 -2.83 -12.87 -8.50
CA LEU A 233 -2.05 -13.62 -7.51
C LEU A 233 -1.78 -15.05 -8.01
N ILE A 234 -0.54 -15.51 -7.86
CA ILE A 234 -0.14 -16.89 -8.16
C ILE A 234 0.56 -17.45 -6.93
N GLU A 235 0.09 -18.61 -6.46
CA GLU A 235 0.72 -19.37 -5.38
C GLU A 235 1.69 -20.40 -5.92
N ILE A 236 2.86 -20.49 -5.31
CA ILE A 236 3.90 -21.44 -5.70
C ILE A 236 4.37 -22.17 -4.46
N ASP A 237 4.19 -23.48 -4.44
CA ASP A 237 4.80 -24.36 -3.45
C ASP A 237 6.27 -24.60 -3.85
N VAL A 238 7.18 -24.26 -2.95
CA VAL A 238 8.62 -24.42 -3.12
C VAL A 238 9.08 -25.60 -2.29
N GLU A 239 9.76 -26.56 -2.91
CA GLU A 239 10.26 -27.77 -2.25
C GLU A 239 11.79 -27.75 -2.05
N GLU A 240 12.53 -27.07 -2.93
CA GLU A 240 13.98 -26.93 -2.85
C GLU A 240 14.44 -25.50 -3.19
N ASP A 241 14.94 -25.28 -4.40
CA ASP A 241 15.44 -23.99 -4.88
C ASP A 241 14.45 -23.35 -5.85
N TYR A 242 14.07 -22.09 -5.61
CA TYR A 242 13.21 -21.35 -6.51
C TYR A 242 13.69 -19.91 -6.69
N VAL A 243 13.55 -19.34 -7.88
CA VAL A 243 14.04 -17.99 -8.19
C VAL A 243 12.89 -17.13 -8.66
N VAL A 244 12.73 -15.96 -8.04
CA VAL A 244 11.67 -14.99 -8.36
C VAL A 244 12.28 -13.61 -8.53
N ASP A 245 11.80 -12.84 -9.51
CA ASP A 245 12.13 -11.41 -9.59
C ASP A 245 11.66 -10.69 -8.32
N THR A 246 12.49 -9.83 -7.74
CA THR A 246 12.19 -9.18 -6.47
C THR A 246 10.93 -8.33 -6.53
N GLY A 247 10.64 -7.69 -7.66
CA GLY A 247 9.42 -6.87 -7.85
C GLY A 247 8.13 -7.67 -8.03
N ASN A 248 8.24 -9.00 -8.23
CA ASN A 248 7.08 -9.89 -8.37
C ASN A 248 6.72 -10.62 -7.07
N ILE A 249 7.53 -10.49 -6.01
CA ILE A 249 7.26 -11.15 -4.73
C ILE A 249 6.19 -10.36 -3.97
N VAL A 250 5.18 -11.07 -3.48
CA VAL A 250 4.12 -10.49 -2.66
C VAL A 250 4.32 -10.92 -1.21
N ALA A 251 4.45 -12.23 -0.99
CA ALA A 251 4.65 -12.81 0.33
C ALA A 251 5.34 -14.16 0.25
N PHE A 252 5.89 -14.64 1.37
CA PHE A 252 6.40 -16.00 1.49
C PHE A 252 6.43 -16.47 2.96
N THR A 253 6.36 -17.79 3.16
CA THR A 253 6.39 -18.42 4.49
C THR A 253 7.81 -18.53 5.05
N ASP A 254 7.93 -18.64 6.38
CA ASP A 254 9.21 -18.76 7.10
C ASP A 254 9.97 -20.07 6.95
N GLY A 255 9.36 -21.10 6.35
CA GLY A 255 10.07 -22.31 5.92
C GLY A 255 11.07 -22.08 4.76
N LEU A 256 11.08 -20.89 4.17
CA LEU A 256 11.99 -20.51 3.08
C LEU A 256 13.09 -19.57 3.56
N ASP A 257 14.33 -20.02 3.40
CA ASP A 257 15.48 -19.13 3.38
C ASP A 257 15.47 -18.33 2.08
N TYR A 258 15.87 -17.06 2.13
CA TYR A 258 15.90 -16.19 0.96
C TYR A 258 17.21 -15.43 0.85
N THR A 259 17.68 -15.24 -0.39
CA THR A 259 18.88 -14.46 -0.71
C THR A 259 18.65 -13.62 -1.95
N ILE A 260 18.87 -12.32 -1.84
CA ILE A 260 18.78 -11.39 -2.96
C ILE A 260 20.12 -11.39 -3.69
N THR A 261 20.08 -11.61 -5.01
CA THR A 261 21.27 -11.67 -5.86
C THR A 261 21.10 -10.84 -7.11
N LYS A 262 22.15 -10.11 -7.49
CA LYS A 262 22.19 -9.41 -8.77
C LYS A 262 22.33 -10.42 -9.91
N VAL A 263 21.55 -10.26 -10.97
CA VAL A 263 21.68 -11.02 -12.22
C VAL A 263 22.64 -10.26 -13.15
N GLY A 264 23.77 -10.89 -13.50
CA GLY A 264 24.80 -10.28 -14.33
C GLY A 264 24.69 -10.56 -15.84
N GLY A 265 25.27 -9.68 -16.66
CA GLY A 265 25.48 -9.84 -18.11
C GLY A 265 24.50 -9.10 -19.02
N TYR A 266 24.75 -9.05 -20.34
CA TYR A 266 23.90 -8.37 -21.35
C TYR A 266 22.44 -8.88 -21.43
N LYS A 267 22.10 -9.94 -20.68
CA LYS A 267 20.76 -10.48 -20.49
C LYS A 267 20.04 -9.92 -19.24
N SER A 268 20.67 -9.01 -18.46
CA SER A 268 20.11 -8.40 -17.25
C SER A 268 18.94 -7.44 -17.50
N LEU A 269 18.63 -7.14 -18.77
CA LEU A 269 17.53 -6.27 -19.20
C LEU A 269 16.15 -6.96 -19.18
N PHE A 270 16.07 -8.27 -18.94
CA PHE A 270 14.80 -9.03 -18.92
C PHE A 270 14.11 -9.08 -17.55
N PHE A 271 14.78 -8.66 -16.49
CA PHE A 271 14.22 -8.55 -15.14
C PHE A 271 13.70 -7.13 -14.91
N SER A 272 12.93 -6.87 -13.84
CA SER A 272 12.11 -5.67 -13.54
C SER A 272 12.73 -4.26 -13.64
N GLY A 273 13.91 -4.13 -14.26
CA GLY A 273 14.67 -2.90 -14.47
C GLY A 273 15.83 -2.77 -13.49
N GLU A 274 15.73 -3.42 -12.33
CA GLU A 274 16.73 -3.33 -11.25
C GLU A 274 17.82 -4.41 -11.37
N GLY A 275 17.55 -5.51 -12.08
CA GLY A 275 18.53 -6.56 -12.37
C GLY A 275 18.83 -7.47 -11.17
N PHE A 276 17.86 -7.67 -10.28
CA PHE A 276 17.99 -8.51 -9.10
C PHE A 276 16.89 -9.58 -9.05
N VAL A 277 17.20 -10.68 -8.37
CA VAL A 277 16.26 -11.78 -8.10
C VAL A 277 16.42 -12.25 -6.66
N CYS A 278 15.32 -12.71 -6.08
CA CYS A 278 15.32 -13.45 -4.84
C CYS A 278 15.44 -14.94 -5.12
N ARG A 279 16.36 -15.60 -4.44
CA ARG A 279 16.53 -17.05 -4.45
C ARG A 279 15.99 -17.60 -3.14
N PHE A 280 14.95 -18.40 -3.23
CA PHE A 280 14.39 -19.16 -2.13
C PHE A 280 15.05 -20.53 -2.03
N LYS A 281 15.26 -21.01 -0.81
CA LYS A 281 15.73 -22.35 -0.47
C LYS A 281 14.89 -22.93 0.67
N GLY A 282 14.55 -24.21 0.59
CA GLY A 282 13.81 -24.93 1.63
C GLY A 282 12.40 -25.28 1.20
N GLN A 283 11.52 -25.51 2.17
CA GLN A 283 10.14 -25.91 1.90
C GLN A 283 9.15 -24.86 2.43
N GLY A 284 8.27 -24.39 1.56
CA GLY A 284 7.27 -23.40 1.93
C GLY A 284 6.49 -22.89 0.72
N LYS A 285 5.85 -21.74 0.88
CA LYS A 285 5.02 -21.14 -0.16
C LYS A 285 5.49 -19.73 -0.46
N VAL A 286 5.47 -19.37 -1.74
CA VAL A 286 5.69 -18.01 -2.24
C VAL A 286 4.43 -17.57 -2.99
N TRP A 287 3.95 -16.37 -2.66
CA TRP A 287 2.92 -15.68 -3.44
C TRP A 287 3.58 -14.66 -4.33
N ILE A 288 3.25 -14.69 -5.62
CA ILE A 288 3.75 -13.74 -6.61
C ILE A 288 2.61 -12.98 -7.26
N GLN A 289 2.94 -11.83 -7.83
CA GLN A 289 2.04 -11.00 -8.62
C GLN A 289 2.41 -10.99 -10.09
N THR A 290 1.42 -10.86 -10.98
CA THR A 290 1.68 -10.87 -12.43
C THR A 290 2.13 -9.53 -13.00
N ARG A 291 2.03 -8.43 -12.23
CA ARG A 291 2.49 -7.11 -12.66
C ARG A 291 3.37 -6.44 -11.61
N GLY A 292 4.32 -5.65 -12.07
CA GLY A 292 5.17 -4.80 -11.23
C GLY A 292 4.85 -3.32 -11.44
N VAL A 293 4.71 -2.55 -10.35
CA VAL A 293 4.40 -1.12 -10.41
C VAL A 293 5.48 -0.36 -11.17
N ALA A 294 6.75 -0.67 -10.93
CA ALA A 294 7.88 -0.05 -11.64
C ALA A 294 7.84 -0.32 -13.15
N ALA A 295 7.59 -1.58 -13.54
CA ALA A 295 7.47 -1.95 -14.95
C ALA A 295 6.29 -1.25 -15.64
N PHE A 296 5.15 -1.12 -14.95
CA PHE A 296 4.00 -0.38 -15.48
C PHE A 296 4.29 1.11 -15.58
N ALA A 297 4.87 1.73 -14.55
CA ALA A 297 5.23 3.14 -14.54
C ALA A 297 6.25 3.46 -15.66
N TRP A 298 7.23 2.59 -15.88
CA TRP A 298 8.20 2.71 -16.96
C TRP A 298 7.53 2.63 -18.34
N TRP A 299 6.64 1.67 -18.55
CA TRP A 299 5.86 1.56 -19.79
C TRP A 299 4.99 2.80 -20.02
N ALA A 300 4.32 3.30 -18.98
CA ALA A 300 3.44 4.46 -19.03
C ALA A 300 4.20 5.79 -19.19
N HIS A 301 5.47 5.84 -18.74
CA HIS A 301 6.29 7.06 -18.71
C HIS A 301 6.33 7.79 -20.06
N TRP A 302 6.41 7.03 -21.16
CA TRP A 302 6.48 7.57 -22.53
C TRP A 302 5.22 8.29 -22.99
N PHE A 303 4.08 8.01 -22.35
CA PHE A 303 2.79 8.64 -22.66
C PHE A 303 2.49 9.84 -21.75
N ARG A 304 3.36 10.13 -20.77
CA ARG A 304 3.20 11.27 -19.87
C ARG A 304 3.50 12.57 -20.63
N PRO A 305 2.61 13.57 -20.61
CA PRO A 305 2.94 14.90 -21.10
C PRO A 305 4.19 15.45 -20.38
N VAL A 306 5.18 15.87 -21.17
CA VAL A 306 6.30 16.67 -20.70
C VAL A 306 6.08 18.10 -21.20
N GLU A 307 6.03 19.06 -20.27
CA GLU A 307 6.17 20.46 -20.66
C GLU A 307 7.50 20.60 -21.40
N LYS A 308 7.44 21.10 -22.63
CA LYS A 308 8.65 21.51 -23.33
C LYS A 308 9.15 22.76 -22.60
N SER A 309 10.30 22.65 -21.95
CA SER A 309 11.06 23.82 -21.56
C SER A 309 11.37 24.60 -22.84
N ASN A 310 10.62 25.68 -23.11
CA ASN A 310 11.03 26.65 -24.09
C ASN A 310 12.29 27.32 -23.52
N GLY A 311 13.43 27.06 -24.18
CA GLY A 311 14.71 27.67 -23.84
C GLY A 311 14.74 29.18 -24.05
#